data_AF-A0A701YDC6-F1
#
_entry.id   AF-A0A701YDC6-F1
#
_cell.length_a   1.000
_cell.length_b   1.000
_cell.length_c   1.000
_cell.angle_alpha   90.00
_cell.angle_beta   90.00
_cell.angle_gamma   90.00
#
_symmetry.space_group_name_H-M   'P 1'
#
loop_
_entity.id
_entity.type
_entity.pdbx_description
1 polymer ?
#
loop_
_entity_poly.entity_id
_entity_poly.type
_entity_poly.pdbx_seq_one_letter_code
_entity_poly.pdbx_strand_id
1 'polypeptide(L)'
;MNEAKPQDGSTVKGYRTLTADDIAQMNELKEISRDFCEKLDIERTHLSLEVVVANSDEARERDNALRCLAIARTKMQEACMWACRAVARPDADY
;
A
#
# COMPACT_ATOMS: atom_id res chain seq x y z
N MET A 1 14.17 -2.55 -5.62
CA MET A 1 13.16 -1.75 -4.91
C MET A 1 13.03 -0.45 -5.66
N ASN A 2 11.83 -0.12 -6.14
CA ASN A 2 11.59 1.15 -6.82
C ASN A 2 11.13 2.12 -5.73
N GLU A 3 12.07 2.83 -5.11
CA GLU A 3 11.76 3.84 -4.11
C GLU A 3 11.00 4.97 -4.80
N ALA A 4 9.69 5.05 -4.54
CA ALA A 4 8.88 6.16 -5.01
C ALA A 4 9.40 7.44 -4.34
N LYS A 5 10.05 8.31 -5.14
CA LYS A 5 10.49 9.63 -4.68
C LYS A 5 9.31 10.43 -4.12
N PRO A 6 9.53 11.24 -3.06
CA PRO A 6 8.54 12.21 -2.59
C PRO A 6 8.09 13.10 -3.76
N GLN A 7 6.81 13.46 -3.81
CA GLN A 7 6.32 14.34 -4.87
C GLN A 7 6.88 15.75 -4.65
N ASP A 8 7.49 16.33 -5.68
CA ASP A 8 8.25 17.58 -5.64
C ASP A 8 7.48 18.80 -6.19
N GLY A 9 6.18 18.64 -6.45
CA GLY A 9 5.33 19.64 -7.09
C GLY A 9 5.45 19.68 -8.62
N SER A 10 6.22 18.78 -9.24
CA SER A 10 6.22 18.64 -10.70
C SER A 10 4.83 18.28 -11.20
N THR A 11 4.35 19.06 -12.18
CA THR A 11 2.99 19.00 -12.71
C THR A 11 2.71 17.62 -13.28
N VAL A 12 1.96 16.79 -12.55
CA VAL A 12 1.40 15.57 -13.12
C VAL A 12 0.35 16.02 -14.14
N LYS A 13 0.61 15.82 -15.43
CA LYS A 13 -0.35 16.13 -16.51
C LYS A 13 -1.72 15.53 -16.17
N GLY A 14 -2.78 16.34 -16.23
CA GLY A 14 -4.17 15.94 -15.93
C GLY A 14 -4.68 16.25 -14.52
N TYR A 15 -3.87 16.89 -13.67
CA TYR A 15 -4.29 17.32 -12.34
C TYR A 15 -4.24 18.84 -12.20
N ARG A 16 -5.15 19.40 -11.40
CA ARG A 16 -5.03 20.78 -10.90
C ARG A 16 -3.67 20.97 -10.22
N THR A 17 -3.18 22.21 -10.19
CA THR A 17 -2.01 22.54 -9.38
C THR A 17 -2.28 22.19 -7.92
N LEU A 18 -1.43 21.34 -7.34
CA LEU A 18 -1.51 20.96 -5.94
C LEU A 18 -0.95 22.07 -5.06
N THR A 19 -1.63 22.36 -3.96
CA THR A 19 -1.10 23.25 -2.92
C THR A 19 -0.05 22.50 -2.08
N ALA A 20 0.74 23.24 -1.29
CA ALA A 20 1.63 22.63 -0.32
C ALA A 20 0.87 21.71 0.67
N ASP A 21 -0.32 22.12 1.08
CA ASP A 21 -1.18 21.34 1.97
C ASP A 21 -1.68 20.04 1.32
N ASP A 22 -2.02 20.08 0.02
CA ASP A 22 -2.40 18.87 -0.72
C ASP A 22 -1.24 17.87 -0.77
N ILE A 23 -0.02 18.35 -1.02
CA ILE A 23 1.20 17.53 -1.07
C ILE A 23 1.48 16.93 0.30
N ALA A 24 1.37 17.72 1.38
CA ALA A 24 1.55 17.25 2.74
C ALA A 24 0.55 16.13 3.08
N GLN A 25 -0.74 16.34 2.82
CA GLN A 25 -1.79 15.33 3.05
C GLN A 25 -1.53 14.04 2.25
N MET A 26 -1.14 14.15 0.98
CA MET A 26 -0.81 12.97 0.17
C MET A 26 0.42 12.21 0.69
N ASN A 27 1.42 12.91 1.22
CA ASN A 27 2.61 12.28 1.78
C ASN A 27 2.30 11.55 3.09
N GLU A 28 1.48 12.12 3.97
CA GLU A 28 1.00 11.45 5.19
C GLU A 28 0.24 10.16 4.86
N LEU A 29 -0.67 10.19 3.89
CA LEU A 29 -1.39 8.99 3.42
C LEU A 29 -0.44 7.91 2.90
N LYS A 30 0.59 8.31 2.14
CA LYS A 30 1.59 7.39 1.60
C LYS A 30 2.50 6.81 2.68
N GLU A 31 2.82 7.59 3.70
CA GLU A 31 3.62 7.14 4.85
C GLU A 31 2.85 6.06 5.63
N ILE A 32 1.58 6.31 5.98
CA ILE A 32 0.72 5.31 6.64
C ILE A 32 0.62 4.03 5.79
N SER A 33 0.45 4.17 4.46
CA SER A 33 0.42 3.01 3.56
C SER A 33 1.72 2.24 3.53
N ARG A 34 2.87 2.92 3.64
CA ARG A 34 4.19 2.29 3.66
C ARG A 34 4.38 1.52 4.96
N ASP A 35 4.15 2.16 6.09
CA ASP A 35 4.30 1.56 7.42
C ASP A 35 3.41 0.32 7.58
N PHE A 36 2.16 0.40 7.12
CA PHE A 36 1.26 -0.74 7.12
C PHE A 36 1.80 -1.89 6.26
N CYS A 37 2.28 -1.61 5.04
CA CYS A 37 2.83 -2.64 4.16
C CYS A 37 4.10 -3.27 4.73
N GLU A 38 4.97 -2.49 5.38
CA GLU A 38 6.15 -3.00 6.08
C GLU A 38 5.74 -3.94 7.23
N LYS A 39 4.71 -3.57 8.00
CA LYS A 39 4.19 -4.45 9.05
C LYS A 39 3.64 -5.77 8.49
N LEU A 40 2.97 -5.75 7.33
CA LEU A 40 2.53 -6.97 6.65
C LEU A 40 3.72 -7.84 6.20
N ASP A 41 4.82 -7.25 5.76
CA ASP A 41 6.02 -7.98 5.35
C ASP A 41 6.70 -8.68 6.55
N ILE A 42 6.66 -8.05 7.73
CA ILE A 42 7.11 -8.65 8.99
C ILE A 42 6.22 -9.85 9.34
N GLU A 43 4.89 -9.71 9.34
CA GLU A 43 4.00 -10.83 9.67
C GLU A 43 4.09 -11.97 8.65
N ARG A 44 4.27 -11.66 7.37
CA ARG A 44 4.55 -12.67 6.33
C ARG A 44 5.83 -13.44 6.65
N THR A 45 6.85 -12.76 7.13
CA THR A 45 8.13 -13.39 7.51
C THR A 45 7.93 -14.32 8.71
N HIS A 46 7.16 -13.90 9.72
CA HIS A 46 6.81 -14.77 10.85
C HIS A 46 6.14 -16.07 10.38
N LEU A 47 5.07 -15.95 9.57
CA LEU A 47 4.36 -17.11 9.03
C LEU A 47 5.25 -18.00 8.15
N SER A 48 6.15 -17.41 7.38
CA SER A 48 7.04 -18.17 6.48
C SER A 48 8.09 -18.99 7.23
N LEU A 49 8.45 -18.60 8.45
CA LEU A 49 9.39 -19.31 9.31
C LEU A 49 8.72 -20.43 10.13
N GLU A 50 7.38 -20.50 10.13
CA GLU A 50 6.65 -21.58 10.81
C GLU A 50 6.94 -22.93 10.16
N VAL A 51 7.42 -23.87 10.98
CA VAL A 51 7.61 -25.27 10.58
C VAL A 51 6.28 -25.99 10.73
N VAL A 52 5.69 -26.36 9.58
CA VAL A 52 4.43 -27.11 9.49
C VAL A 52 4.67 -28.43 8.78
N VAL A 53 3.89 -29.44 9.13
CA VAL A 53 3.93 -30.73 8.42
C VAL A 53 3.34 -30.55 7.03
N ALA A 54 4.04 -31.04 6.00
CA ALA A 54 3.54 -30.94 4.63
C ALA A 54 2.19 -31.66 4.47
N ASN A 55 1.25 -31.03 3.76
CA ASN A 55 -0.11 -31.51 3.54
C ASN A 55 -0.98 -31.65 4.81
N SER A 56 -0.60 -30.99 5.91
CA SER A 56 -1.44 -30.93 7.12
C SER A 56 -2.45 -29.77 7.06
N ASP A 57 -3.41 -29.79 7.98
CA ASP A 57 -4.36 -28.68 8.14
C ASP A 57 -3.63 -27.38 8.54
N GLU A 58 -2.60 -27.46 9.38
CA GLU A 58 -1.79 -26.31 9.77
C GLU A 58 -1.07 -25.69 8.58
N ALA A 59 -0.57 -26.50 7.64
CA ALA A 59 0.02 -25.99 6.41
C ALA A 59 -1.01 -25.25 5.55
N ARG A 60 -2.25 -25.76 5.46
CA ARG A 60 -3.34 -25.12 4.75
C ARG A 60 -3.75 -23.80 5.42
N GLU A 61 -3.81 -23.76 6.75
CA GLU A 61 -4.13 -22.54 7.50
C GLU A 61 -3.04 -21.48 7.36
N ARG A 62 -1.75 -21.87 7.39
CA ARG A 62 -0.62 -20.96 7.12
C ARG A 62 -0.71 -20.38 5.71
N ASP A 63 -0.99 -21.21 4.70
CA ASP A 63 -1.13 -20.75 3.31
C ASP A 63 -2.34 -19.80 3.15
N ASN A 64 -3.44 -20.06 3.87
CA ASN A 64 -4.58 -19.14 3.94
C ASN A 64 -4.21 -17.80 4.59
N ALA A 65 -3.46 -17.83 5.70
CA ALA A 65 -3.00 -16.62 6.38
C ALA A 65 -2.07 -15.78 5.48
N LEU A 66 -1.13 -16.42 4.77
CA LEU A 66 -0.28 -15.76 3.78
C LEU A 66 -1.09 -15.11 2.65
N ARG A 67 -2.15 -15.79 2.17
CA ARG A 67 -3.08 -15.21 1.18
C ARG A 67 -3.81 -13.98 1.75
N CYS A 68 -4.26 -14.03 2.99
CA CYS A 68 -4.90 -12.89 3.66
C CYS A 68 -3.97 -11.67 3.73
N LEU A 69 -2.68 -11.86 4.05
CA LEU A 69 -1.70 -10.77 4.05
C LEU A 69 -1.49 -10.17 2.65
N ALA A 70 -1.45 -11.01 1.60
CA ALA A 70 -1.35 -10.53 0.22
C ALA A 70 -2.57 -9.69 -0.20
N ILE A 71 -3.77 -10.12 0.18
CA ILE A 71 -5.02 -9.36 -0.04
C ILE A 71 -4.96 -8.04 0.73
N ALA A 72 -4.58 -8.06 2.02
CA ALA A 72 -4.47 -6.86 2.84
C ALA A 72 -3.53 -5.82 2.23
N ARG A 73 -2.36 -6.25 1.71
CA ARG A 73 -1.41 -5.36 1.03
C ARG A 73 -2.05 -4.69 -0.19
N THR A 74 -2.70 -5.49 -1.04
CA THR A 74 -3.38 -4.99 -2.23
C THR A 74 -4.46 -3.97 -1.87
N LYS A 75 -5.27 -4.28 -0.85
CA LYS A 75 -6.35 -3.39 -0.40
C LYS A 75 -5.83 -2.11 0.23
N MET A 76 -4.73 -2.15 0.97
CA MET A 76 -4.10 -0.93 1.50
C MET A 76 -3.58 -0.03 0.36
N GLN A 77 -2.92 -0.61 -0.63
CA GLN A 77 -2.40 0.13 -1.78
C GLN A 77 -3.54 0.73 -2.61
N GLU A 78 -4.62 -0.02 -2.84
CA GLU A 78 -5.84 0.49 -3.47
C GLU A 78 -6.47 1.64 -2.68
N ALA A 79 -6.61 1.49 -1.35
CA ALA A 79 -7.16 2.53 -0.49
C ALA A 79 -6.30 3.81 -0.53
N CYS A 80 -4.98 3.68 -0.42
CA CYS A 80 -4.04 4.80 -0.52
C CYS A 80 -4.12 5.49 -1.89
N MET A 81 -4.25 4.73 -2.97
CA MET A 81 -4.42 5.27 -4.33
C MET A 81 -5.69 6.12 -4.43
N TRP A 82 -6.82 5.59 -3.98
CA TRP A 82 -8.11 6.31 -4.02
C TRP A 82 -8.11 7.54 -3.11
N ALA A 83 -7.52 7.46 -1.92
CA ALA A 83 -7.37 8.59 -1.02
C ALA A 83 -6.49 9.71 -1.62
N CYS A 84 -5.33 9.34 -2.20
CA CYS A 84 -4.48 10.30 -2.92
C CYS A 84 -5.21 10.94 -4.10
N ARG A 85 -5.99 10.17 -4.86
CA ARG A 85 -6.82 10.71 -5.96
C ARG A 85 -7.87 11.70 -5.45
N ALA A 86 -8.50 11.42 -4.32
CA ALA A 86 -9.49 12.32 -3.71
C ALA A 86 -8.88 13.65 -3.27
N VAL A 87 -7.64 13.65 -2.76
CA VAL A 87 -6.90 14.89 -2.45
C VAL A 87 -6.53 15.63 -3.74
N ALA A 88 -5.99 14.89 -4.71
CA ALA A 88 -5.49 15.47 -5.95
C ALA A 88 -6.62 16.10 -6.80
N ARG A 89 -7.85 15.57 -6.73
CA ARG A 89 -9.02 16.03 -7.52
C ARG A 89 -8.63 16.24 -8.99
N PRO A 90 -8.22 15.18 -9.71
CA PRO A 90 -7.94 15.29 -11.13
C PRO A 90 -9.17 15.84 -11.85
N ASP A 91 -8.94 16.70 -12.85
CA ASP A 91 -10.02 17.18 -13.69
C ASP A 91 -10.63 15.98 -14.45
N ALA A 92 -11.94 16.03 -14.70
CA ALA A 92 -12.71 14.92 -15.25
C ALA A 92 -12.30 14.50 -16.68
N ASP A 93 -11.39 15.24 -17.31
CA ASP A 93 -11.07 15.16 -18.72
C ASP A 93 -9.75 14.42 -19.01
N TYR A 94 -9.51 13.22 -18.45
CA TYR A 94 -8.49 12.29 -18.96
C TYR A 94 -8.85 10.82 -18.69
#